data_AF-A0A8D8CZI8-F1
#
_entry.id   AF-A0A8D8CZI8-F1
#
_cell.length_a   1.000
_cell.length_b   1.000
_cell.length_c   1.000
_cell.angle_alpha   90.00
_cell.angle_beta   90.00
_cell.angle_gamma   90.00
#
_symmetry.space_group_name_H-M   'P 1'
#
loop_
_entity.id
_entity.type
_entity.pdbx_description
1 polymer ?
#
loop_
_entity_poly.entity_id
_entity_poly.type
_entity_poly.pdbx_seq_one_letter_code
_entity_poly.pdbx_strand_id
1 'polypeptide(L)'
;MSDISNLDLTETMEPYKNENAQSLGELFMQFLEYYANFDYTQYAISVRTASVIPIESARVARSYKNDPHHWRQLCIEEPFDLTNTARSVFDADIFEQIKSVFSTSWRRLKDTN
;
A
#
# COMPACT_ATOMS: atom_id res chain seq x y z
N MET A 1 26.53 -9.95 -7.81
CA MET A 1 26.20 -8.52 -7.75
C MET A 1 26.04 -8.06 -9.19
N SER A 2 24.82 -7.72 -9.62
CA SER A 2 24.59 -7.12 -10.93
C SER A 2 25.17 -5.70 -10.92
N ASP A 3 26.05 -5.43 -11.88
CA ASP A 3 26.77 -4.16 -12.00
C ASP A 3 25.82 -3.08 -12.53
N ILE A 4 25.54 -2.06 -11.71
CA ILE A 4 24.59 -0.97 -12.02
C ILE A 4 25.01 -0.20 -13.28
N SER A 5 26.30 -0.28 -13.65
CA SER A 5 26.88 0.31 -14.86
C SER A 5 26.30 -0.23 -16.17
N ASN A 6 25.63 -1.39 -16.16
CA ASN A 6 24.99 -1.99 -17.34
C ASN A 6 23.47 -1.77 -17.40
N LEU A 7 22.89 -0.98 -16.49
CA LEU A 7 21.46 -0.70 -16.52
C LEU A 7 21.17 0.34 -17.61
N ASP A 8 20.45 -0.09 -18.65
CA ASP A 8 19.95 0.83 -19.67
C ASP A 8 18.82 1.68 -19.10
N LEU A 9 19.18 2.87 -18.59
CA LEU A 9 18.21 3.86 -18.09
C LEU A 9 17.30 4.43 -19.18
N THR A 10 17.55 4.08 -20.45
CA THR A 10 16.76 4.49 -21.61
C THR A 10 15.86 3.38 -22.14
N GLU A 11 15.80 2.23 -21.46
CA GLU A 11 14.92 1.13 -21.82
C GLU A 11 13.46 1.61 -21.83
N THR A 12 12.88 1.71 -23.03
CA THR A 12 11.45 1.96 -23.20
C THR A 12 10.68 0.70 -22.88
N MET A 13 10.03 0.68 -21.72
CA MET A 13 9.11 -0.39 -21.36
C MET A 13 7.83 -0.28 -22.18
N GLU A 14 7.40 -1.38 -22.79
CA GLU A 14 6.09 -1.46 -23.43
C GLU A 14 4.97 -1.18 -22.41
N PRO A 15 3.89 -0.48 -22.81
CA PRO A 15 2.78 -0.21 -21.91
C PRO A 15 2.21 -1.51 -21.32
N TYR A 16 1.93 -1.50 -20.01
CA TYR A 16 1.30 -2.63 -19.36
C TYR A 16 -0.09 -2.88 -19.96
N LYS A 17 -0.31 -4.09 -20.49
CA LYS A 17 -1.60 -4.49 -21.06
C LYS A 17 -2.56 -4.84 -19.93
N ASN A 18 -3.72 -4.20 -19.95
CA ASN A 18 -4.75 -4.27 -18.94
C ASN A 18 -6.10 -4.62 -19.59
N GLU A 19 -6.83 -5.59 -19.06
CA GLU A 19 -8.17 -5.98 -19.51
C GLU A 19 -9.31 -5.23 -18.79
N ASN A 20 -9.00 -4.51 -17.70
CA ASN A 20 -9.94 -3.72 -16.95
C ASN A 20 -10.46 -2.55 -17.78
N ALA A 21 -11.78 -2.52 -17.98
CA ALA A 21 -12.50 -1.49 -18.74
C ALA A 21 -13.30 -0.53 -17.84
N GLN A 22 -13.03 -0.51 -16.53
CA GLN A 22 -13.72 0.38 -15.60
C GLN A 22 -13.32 1.83 -15.85
N SER A 23 -14.29 2.72 -15.68
CA SER A 23 -14.06 4.16 -15.68
C SER A 23 -13.23 4.60 -14.47
N LEU A 24 -12.63 5.79 -14.56
CA LEU A 24 -11.91 6.41 -13.45
C LEU A 24 -12.79 6.54 -12.20
N GLY A 25 -14.08 6.86 -12.38
CA GLY A 25 -15.04 6.99 -11.28
C GLY A 25 -15.26 5.67 -10.54
N GLU A 26 -15.40 4.56 -11.27
CA GLU A 26 -15.55 3.22 -10.69
C GLU A 26 -14.27 2.78 -9.96
N LEU A 27 -13.10 2.98 -10.56
CA LEU A 27 -11.81 2.66 -9.93
C LEU A 27 -11.60 3.47 -8.64
N PHE A 28 -11.93 4.76 -8.66
CA PHE A 28 -11.80 5.62 -7.48
C PHE A 28 -12.78 5.22 -6.38
N MET A 29 -14.02 4.88 -6.72
CA MET A 29 -15.00 4.39 -5.75
C MET A 29 -14.55 3.08 -5.09
N GLN A 30 -14.02 2.14 -5.88
CA GLN A 30 -13.51 0.87 -5.37
C GLN A 30 -12.21 1.03 -4.56
N PHE A 31 -11.35 1.99 -4.92
CA PHE A 31 -10.19 2.35 -4.10
C PHE A 31 -10.60 2.81 -2.69
N LEU A 32 -11.62 3.68 -2.61
CA LEU A 32 -12.13 4.15 -1.32
C LEU A 32 -12.82 3.03 -0.53
N GLU A 33 -13.63 2.21 -1.20
CA GLU A 33 -14.28 1.04 -0.59
C GLU A 33 -13.28 0.04 -0.04
N TYR A 34 -12.25 -0.27 -0.83
CA TYR A 34 -11.21 -1.23 -0.47
C TYR A 34 -10.50 -0.79 0.80
N TYR A 35 -10.00 0.44 0.86
CA TYR A 35 -9.29 0.93 2.05
C TYR A 35 -10.21 1.30 3.22
N ALA A 36 -11.51 1.54 3.00
CA ALA A 36 -12.47 1.63 4.10
C ALA A 36 -12.66 0.28 4.82
N ASN A 37 -12.48 -0.84 4.12
CA ASN A 37 -12.73 -2.19 4.64
C ASN A 37 -11.45 -3.04 4.77
N PHE A 38 -10.28 -2.49 4.47
CA PHE A 38 -9.02 -3.21 4.51
C PHE A 38 -8.71 -3.68 5.95
N ASP A 39 -8.28 -4.93 6.09
CA ASP A 39 -7.88 -5.48 7.39
C ASP A 39 -6.44 -5.04 7.75
N TYR A 40 -6.36 -3.82 8.28
CA TYR A 40 -5.12 -3.23 8.76
C TYR A 40 -4.49 -3.96 9.96
N THR A 41 -5.22 -4.87 10.60
CA THR A 41 -4.73 -5.58 11.79
C THR A 41 -3.90 -6.82 11.43
N GLN A 42 -4.17 -7.41 10.25
CA GLN A 42 -3.54 -8.63 9.80
C GLN A 42 -2.52 -8.39 8.68
N TYR A 43 -2.75 -7.38 7.83
CA TYR A 43 -2.04 -7.25 6.56
C TYR A 43 -1.29 -5.92 6.39
N ALA A 44 -0.15 -6.02 5.72
CA ALA A 44 0.60 -4.91 5.16
C ALA A 44 0.44 -4.87 3.64
N ILE A 45 0.44 -3.66 3.08
CA ILE A 45 0.37 -3.43 1.63
C ILE A 45 1.77 -3.57 1.03
N SER A 46 1.93 -4.35 -0.04
CA SER A 46 3.22 -4.58 -0.70
C SER A 46 3.11 -4.51 -2.22
N VAL A 47 3.70 -3.47 -2.79
CA VAL A 47 3.79 -3.33 -4.26
C VAL A 47 4.78 -4.32 -4.87
N ARG A 48 5.84 -4.69 -4.12
CA ARG A 48 6.87 -5.65 -4.54
C ARG A 48 6.29 -7.03 -4.83
N THR A 49 5.32 -7.46 -4.02
CA THR A 49 4.65 -8.76 -4.19
C THR A 49 3.37 -8.65 -5.02
N ALA A 50 3.01 -7.45 -5.48
CA ALA A 50 1.72 -7.15 -6.10
C ALA A 50 0.54 -7.69 -5.28
N SER A 51 0.64 -7.62 -3.95
CA SER A 51 -0.32 -8.24 -3.03
C SER A 51 -0.27 -7.63 -1.63
N VAL A 52 -1.11 -8.17 -0.74
CA VAL A 52 -0.98 -7.94 0.70
C VAL A 52 -0.13 -9.05 1.32
N ILE A 53 0.63 -8.73 2.36
CA ILE A 53 1.45 -9.69 3.11
C ILE A 53 1.05 -9.68 4.59
N PRO A 54 1.15 -10.81 5.32
CA PRO A 54 0.93 -10.79 6.77
C PRO A 54 1.90 -9.85 7.47
N ILE A 55 1.42 -9.06 8.44
CA ILE A 55 2.25 -8.13 9.22
C ILE A 55 3.42 -8.86 9.90
N GLU A 56 3.17 -10.07 10.41
CA GLU A 56 4.22 -10.87 11.05
C GLU A 56 5.36 -11.23 10.08
N SER A 57 5.05 -11.47 8.80
CA SER A 57 6.07 -11.70 7.77
C SER A 57 6.90 -10.44 7.51
N ALA A 58 6.26 -9.26 7.51
CA ALA A 58 6.94 -7.98 7.30
C ALA A 58 7.86 -7.60 8.48
N ARG A 59 7.43 -7.89 9.72
CA ARG A 59 8.22 -7.65 10.94
C ARG A 59 9.54 -8.41 10.98
N VAL A 60 9.58 -9.61 10.39
CA VAL A 60 10.79 -10.46 10.37
C VAL A 60 11.62 -10.30 9.10
N ALA A 61 11.24 -9.39 8.20
CA ALA A 61 11.99 -9.12 6.98
C ALA A 61 13.42 -8.66 7.29
N ARG A 62 14.41 -9.27 6.63
CA ARG A 62 15.83 -9.02 6.88
C ARG A 62 16.27 -7.71 6.25
N SER A 63 16.16 -6.62 7.00
CA SER A 63 16.68 -5.31 6.63
C SER A 63 17.26 -4.61 7.85
N TYR A 64 18.41 -3.94 7.67
CA TYR A 64 19.13 -3.25 8.75
C TYR A 64 18.30 -2.14 9.41
N LYS A 65 17.37 -1.54 8.66
CA LYS A 65 16.51 -0.44 9.13
C LYS A 65 15.13 -0.92 9.60
N ASN A 66 14.86 -2.23 9.57
CA ASN A 66 13.55 -2.76 9.92
C ASN A 66 13.40 -2.88 11.44
N ASP A 67 12.62 -1.97 12.02
CA ASP A 67 12.18 -2.08 13.41
C ASP A 67 10.78 -2.71 13.46
N PRO A 68 10.62 -3.90 14.09
CA PRO A 68 9.32 -4.55 14.24
C PRO A 68 8.23 -3.66 14.85
N HIS A 69 8.61 -2.70 15.70
CA HIS A 69 7.66 -1.80 16.35
C HIS A 69 7.05 -0.77 15.39
N HIS A 70 7.60 -0.59 14.18
CA HIS A 70 7.00 0.27 13.16
C HIS A 70 5.77 -0.36 12.48
N TRP A 71 5.51 -1.65 12.66
CA TRP A 71 4.43 -2.38 12.01
C TRP A 71 3.22 -2.54 12.94
N ARG A 72 2.52 -1.43 13.22
CA ARG A 72 1.41 -1.38 14.20
C ARG A 72 0.09 -0.84 13.64
N GLN A 73 0.07 0.40 13.14
CA GLN A 73 -1.16 1.07 12.70
C GLN A 73 -1.34 0.90 11.18
N LEU A 74 -0.66 1.74 10.39
CA LEU A 74 -0.64 1.64 8.93
C LEU A 74 0.65 0.95 8.47
N CYS A 75 0.50 -0.20 7.81
CA CYS A 75 1.61 -1.03 7.37
C CYS A 75 1.73 -1.04 5.85
N ILE A 76 2.76 -0.40 5.32
CA ILE A 76 3.06 -0.34 3.87
C ILE A 76 4.53 -0.69 3.68
N GLU A 77 4.81 -1.83 3.03
CA GLU A 77 6.17 -2.28 2.73
C GLU A 77 6.80 -1.41 1.65
N GLU A 78 7.98 -0.88 1.95
CA GLU A 78 8.87 -0.26 0.97
C GLU A 78 9.55 -1.37 0.14
N PRO A 79 9.44 -1.35 -1.19
CA PRO A 79 9.81 -2.49 -2.04
C PRO A 79 11.30 -2.84 -2.11
N PHE A 80 12.21 -1.96 -1.69
CA PHE A 80 13.66 -2.19 -1.80
C PHE A 80 14.29 -2.51 -0.45
N ASP A 81 13.98 -1.73 0.58
CA ASP A 81 14.56 -1.90 1.91
C ASP A 81 13.66 -2.65 2.88
N LEU A 82 12.44 -3.04 2.46
CA LEU A 82 11.50 -3.87 3.21
C LEU A 82 11.14 -3.30 4.59
N THR A 83 11.22 -1.97 4.75
CA THR A 83 10.76 -1.28 5.96
C THR A 83 9.31 -0.80 5.80
N ASN A 84 8.68 -0.41 6.91
CA ASN A 84 7.39 0.28 6.83
C ASN A 84 7.60 1.74 6.40
N THR A 85 7.11 2.11 5.20
CA THR A 85 7.16 3.50 4.72
C THR A 85 6.17 4.41 5.46
N ALA A 86 5.07 3.84 5.98
CA ALA A 86 4.05 4.56 6.75
C ALA A 86 4.36 4.63 8.26
N ARG A 87 5.59 4.35 8.68
CA ARG A 87 6.00 4.30 10.10
C ARG A 87 5.74 5.59 10.91
N SER A 88 5.55 6.73 10.25
CA SER A 88 5.18 7.99 10.90
C SER A 88 3.74 8.00 11.43
N VAL A 89 2.89 7.10 10.94
CA VAL A 89 1.53 6.87 11.46
C VAL A 89 1.63 5.89 12.64
N PHE A 90 2.19 6.34 13.76
CA PHE A 90 2.30 5.53 14.98
C PHE A 90 1.18 5.83 15.99
N ASP A 91 0.56 7.01 15.88
CA ASP A 91 -0.54 7.47 16.73
C ASP A 91 -1.87 6.84 16.29
N ALA A 92 -2.59 6.24 17.24
CA ALA A 92 -3.84 5.54 16.99
C ALA A 92 -4.97 6.49 16.57
N ASP A 93 -5.02 7.70 17.13
CA ASP A 93 -6.06 8.68 16.80
C ASP A 93 -5.85 9.21 15.39
N ILE A 94 -4.59 9.45 14.99
CA ILE A 94 -4.25 9.80 13.60
C ILE A 94 -4.63 8.68 12.64
N PHE A 95 -4.37 7.43 13.03
CA PHE A 95 -4.73 6.28 12.20
C PHE A 95 -6.25 6.13 12.02
N GLU A 96 -7.04 6.29 13.09
CA GLU A 96 -8.49 6.26 13.00
C GLU A 96 -9.06 7.42 12.16
N GLN A 97 -8.43 8.60 12.21
CA GLN A 97 -8.79 9.70 11.30
C GLN A 97 -8.59 9.32 9.83
N ILE A 98 -7.47 8.67 9.48
CA ILE A 98 -7.22 8.19 8.12
C ILE A 98 -8.33 7.22 7.67
N LYS A 99 -8.63 6.21 8.49
CA LYS A 99 -9.71 5.24 8.22
C LYS A 99 -11.08 5.90 8.05
N SER A 100 -11.37 6.90 8.89
CA SER A 100 -12.61 7.67 8.83
C SER A 100 -12.75 8.46 7.53
N VAL A 101 -11.66 9.03 7.02
CA VAL A 101 -11.64 9.73 5.72
C VAL A 101 -11.98 8.79 4.57
N PHE A 102 -11.38 7.60 4.51
CA PHE A 102 -11.74 6.58 3.50
C PHE A 102 -13.22 6.21 3.58
N SER A 103 -13.69 5.86 4.78
CA SER A 103 -15.08 5.44 5.02
C SER A 103 -16.09 6.52 4.66
N THR A 104 -15.84 7.77 5.06
CA THR A 104 -16.74 8.90 4.81
C THR A 104 -16.76 9.28 3.33
N SER A 105 -15.59 9.28 2.68
CA SER A 105 -15.49 9.62 1.25
C SER A 105 -16.20 8.58 0.38
N TRP A 106 -16.03 7.29 0.69
CA TRP A 106 -16.74 6.21 0.01
C TRP A 106 -18.27 6.36 0.14
N ARG A 107 -18.79 6.53 1.37
CA ARG A 107 -20.24 6.69 1.60
C ARG A 107 -20.81 7.89 0.84
N ARG A 108 -20.16 9.05 0.93
CA ARG A 108 -20.62 10.27 0.24
C ARG A 108 -20.74 10.09 -1.27
N LEU A 109 -19.72 9.48 -1.90
CA LEU A 109 -19.75 9.26 -3.34
C LEU A 109 -20.78 8.19 -3.72
N LYS A 110 -20.92 7.13 -2.90
CA LYS A 110 -21.92 6.09 -3.11
C LYS A 110 -23.35 6.64 -3.08
N ASP A 111 -23.62 7.59 -2.19
CA ASP A 111 -24.94 8.22 -2.04
C ASP A 111 -25.23 9.30 -3.10
N THR A 112 -24.24 9.68 -3.91
CA THR A 112 -24.38 10.71 -4.97
C THR A 112 -24.65 10.09 -6.36
N ASN A 113 -24.53 8.76 -6.49
CA ASN A 113 -24.88 7.98 -7.69
C ASN A 113 -26.23 7.28 -7.52
#